data_AF-A0A847LD07-F1
#
_entry.id   AF-A0A847LD07-F1
#
_cell.length_a   1.000
_cell.length_b   1.000
_cell.length_c   1.000
_cell.angle_alpha   90.00
_cell.angle_beta   90.00
_cell.angle_gamma   90.00
#
_symmetry.space_group_name_H-M   'P 1'
#
loop_
_entity.id
_entity.type
_entity.pdbx_description
1 polymer ?
#
loop_
_entity_poly.entity_id
_entity_poly.type
_entity_poly.pdbx_seq_one_letter_code
_entity_poly.pdbx_strand_id
1 'polypeptide(L)'
;MLNRYQISISLILGLILLTAVGCGTRTTLRGSIVGTVVDSQTGIGVAGASVTTSPSTTSVTTDINGNFSIPDVQPGVFTVTANAADYNGNSVTVTIDSGLTATVNIVLVSMGGSFARNILPIFSVNCALAGCHDDSTAAGGLRLNSYANVLKGSRYGAVIYPYDASTSKLVRRIKGIETPRMPKNRPALATSDQGLIANWINGGARNN
;
A
#
# COMPACT_ATOMS: atom_id res chain seq x y z
N MET A 1 103.18 -9.77 34.79
CA MET A 1 103.79 -9.26 33.55
C MET A 1 102.71 -9.18 32.49
N LEU A 2 102.38 -7.94 32.07
CA LEU A 2 101.74 -7.47 30.84
C LEU A 2 100.81 -8.40 29.98
N ASN A 3 99.56 -7.93 29.86
CA ASN A 3 98.82 -7.66 28.61
C ASN A 3 98.00 -8.80 27.94
N ARG A 4 96.66 -8.62 27.82
CA ARG A 4 95.96 -8.26 26.56
C ARG A 4 94.43 -8.37 26.68
N TYR A 5 93.75 -7.35 26.14
CA TYR A 5 92.30 -7.18 26.02
C TYR A 5 91.67 -8.16 24.99
N GLN A 6 90.46 -8.65 25.28
CA GLN A 6 89.52 -9.17 24.29
C GLN A 6 88.11 -8.64 24.65
N ILE A 7 87.61 -7.75 23.80
CA ILE A 7 86.30 -7.10 23.89
C ILE A 7 85.30 -8.04 23.21
N SER A 8 84.27 -8.49 23.93
CA SER A 8 83.16 -9.27 23.35
C SER A 8 81.96 -8.36 23.14
N ILE A 9 81.73 -7.94 21.89
CA ILE A 9 80.53 -7.20 21.46
C ILE A 9 79.44 -8.22 21.14
N SER A 10 78.43 -8.32 22.00
CA SER A 10 77.24 -9.14 21.74
C SER A 10 76.37 -8.49 20.67
N LEU A 11 76.25 -9.14 19.50
CA LEU A 11 75.24 -8.82 18.48
C LEU A 11 73.84 -9.12 19.04
N ILE A 12 73.01 -8.09 19.23
CA ILE A 12 71.57 -8.26 19.44
C ILE A 12 70.92 -8.40 18.07
N LEU A 13 70.50 -9.62 17.73
CA LEU A 13 69.73 -9.94 16.53
C LEU A 13 68.28 -9.47 16.77
N GLY A 14 67.92 -8.31 16.25
CA GLY A 14 66.55 -7.78 16.33
C GLY A 14 65.62 -8.54 15.38
N LEU A 15 64.81 -9.45 15.92
CA LEU A 15 63.71 -10.08 15.20
C LEU A 15 62.55 -9.08 15.09
N ILE A 16 62.49 -8.35 13.97
CA ILE A 16 61.34 -7.51 13.63
C ILE A 16 60.19 -8.45 13.24
N LEU A 17 59.24 -8.66 14.17
CA LEU A 17 57.97 -9.30 13.88
C LEU A 17 57.10 -8.28 13.10
N LEU A 18 57.20 -8.32 11.78
CA LEU A 18 56.33 -7.56 10.89
C LEU A 18 54.93 -8.18 10.95
N THR A 19 54.10 -7.73 11.91
CA THR A 19 52.67 -7.99 11.85
C THR A 19 52.12 -7.20 10.67
N ALA A 20 52.04 -7.84 9.51
CA ALA A 20 51.19 -7.37 8.43
C ALA A 20 49.75 -7.40 8.97
N VAL A 21 49.31 -6.27 9.54
CA VAL A 21 47.89 -5.99 9.71
C VAL A 21 47.36 -5.84 8.28
N GLY A 22 47.00 -6.97 7.69
CA GLY A 22 46.21 -6.99 6.47
C GLY A 22 44.90 -6.29 6.81
N CYS A 23 44.79 -5.03 6.43
CA CYS A 23 43.52 -4.31 6.40
C CYS A 23 42.66 -4.96 5.30
N GLY A 24 42.10 -6.12 5.61
CA GLY A 24 41.16 -6.81 4.75
C GLY A 24 39.88 -6.00 4.69
N THR A 25 39.70 -5.21 3.65
CA THR A 25 38.40 -4.60 3.37
C THR A 25 37.43 -5.73 3.06
N ARG A 26 36.48 -5.99 3.96
CA ARG A 26 35.37 -6.91 3.67
C ARG A 26 34.57 -6.29 2.52
N THR A 27 34.71 -6.82 1.31
CA THR A 27 33.88 -6.41 0.17
C THR A 27 32.47 -6.88 0.43
N THR A 28 31.59 -5.98 0.87
CA THR A 28 30.17 -6.28 1.00
C THR A 28 29.54 -6.30 -0.38
N LEU A 29 29.05 -7.47 -0.78
CA LEU A 29 28.22 -7.62 -1.98
C LEU A 29 26.89 -6.89 -1.79
N ARG A 30 26.43 -6.20 -2.83
CA ARG A 30 25.10 -5.57 -2.87
C ARG A 30 24.02 -6.62 -2.99
N GLY A 31 22.95 -6.45 -2.23
CA GLY A 31 21.75 -7.27 -2.24
C GLY A 31 20.63 -6.66 -3.07
N SER A 32 19.41 -7.15 -2.86
CA SER A 32 18.21 -6.58 -3.47
C SER A 32 17.00 -6.63 -2.52
N ILE A 33 15.98 -5.83 -2.80
CA ILE A 33 14.68 -5.89 -2.13
C ILE A 33 13.65 -6.26 -3.19
N VAL A 34 12.91 -7.33 -2.97
CA VAL A 34 11.76 -7.71 -3.78
C VAL A 34 10.52 -7.76 -2.92
N GLY A 35 9.34 -7.60 -3.51
CA GLY A 35 8.14 -7.67 -2.70
C GLY A 35 6.85 -7.40 -3.44
N THR A 36 5.79 -7.39 -2.66
CA THR A 36 4.42 -7.09 -3.10
C THR A 36 3.83 -5.97 -2.27
N VAL A 37 3.04 -5.11 -2.91
CA VAL A 37 2.12 -4.18 -2.26
C VAL A 37 0.71 -4.67 -2.53
N VAL A 38 -0.07 -4.96 -1.48
CA VAL A 38 -1.43 -5.52 -1.62
C VAL A 38 -2.45 -4.69 -0.85
N ASP A 39 -3.69 -4.72 -1.33
CA ASP A 39 -4.85 -4.13 -0.65
C ASP A 39 -5.24 -5.00 0.55
N SER A 40 -5.40 -4.38 1.73
CA SER A 40 -5.70 -5.07 2.99
C SER A 40 -7.02 -5.85 2.99
N GLN A 41 -7.95 -5.48 2.12
CA GLN A 41 -9.31 -6.02 2.11
C GLN A 41 -9.45 -7.14 1.09
N THR A 42 -8.74 -7.04 -0.04
CA THR A 42 -8.92 -7.94 -1.18
C THR A 42 -7.76 -8.90 -1.35
N GLY A 43 -6.58 -8.53 -0.84
CA GLY A 43 -5.33 -9.24 -1.09
C GLY A 43 -4.80 -9.07 -2.52
N ILE A 44 -5.47 -8.27 -3.35
CA ILE A 44 -5.05 -7.98 -4.73
C ILE A 44 -3.88 -7.00 -4.71
N GLY A 45 -2.94 -7.18 -5.64
CA GLY A 45 -1.82 -6.27 -5.85
C GLY A 45 -2.25 -4.83 -6.15
N VAL A 46 -1.63 -3.87 -5.48
CA VAL A 46 -1.84 -2.44 -5.75
C VAL A 46 -0.88 -2.02 -6.84
N ALA A 47 -1.37 -1.86 -8.06
CA ALA A 47 -0.57 -1.42 -9.21
C ALA A 47 -0.22 0.07 -9.15
N GLY A 48 1.00 0.42 -9.56
CA GLY A 48 1.47 1.81 -9.60
C GLY A 48 1.72 2.44 -8.22
N ALA A 49 1.78 1.64 -7.14
CA ALA A 49 2.20 2.11 -5.83
C ALA A 49 3.68 2.52 -5.90
N SER A 50 4.00 3.72 -5.42
CA SER A 50 5.38 4.19 -5.27
C SER A 50 6.01 3.52 -4.05
N VAL A 51 7.17 2.90 -4.25
CA VAL A 51 7.95 2.23 -3.21
C VAL A 51 9.29 2.94 -3.06
N THR A 52 9.54 3.44 -1.85
CA THR A 52 10.77 4.16 -1.47
C THR A 52 11.40 3.53 -0.23
N THR A 53 12.66 3.85 0.05
CA THR A 53 13.36 3.36 1.24
C THR A 53 13.97 4.49 2.07
N SER A 54 14.21 4.23 3.35
CA SER A 54 15.07 5.02 4.24
C SER A 54 16.07 4.09 4.95
N PRO A 55 17.39 4.22 4.75
CA PRO A 55 18.08 5.17 3.87
C PRO A 55 17.64 5.08 2.40
N SER A 56 17.80 6.16 1.62
CA SER A 56 17.30 6.22 0.25
C SER A 56 18.06 5.30 -0.70
N THR A 57 17.31 4.67 -1.59
CA THR A 57 17.79 3.86 -2.72
C THR A 57 17.04 4.30 -3.99
N THR A 58 17.06 3.49 -5.04
CA THR A 58 16.21 3.69 -6.21
C THR A 58 14.74 3.56 -5.83
N SER A 59 13.93 4.57 -6.18
CA SER A 59 12.47 4.51 -6.08
C SER A 59 11.91 3.72 -7.25
N VAL A 60 10.91 2.89 -7.00
CA VAL A 60 10.23 2.08 -8.03
C VAL A 60 8.72 2.19 -7.88
N THR A 61 7.99 1.79 -8.93
CA THR A 61 6.54 1.62 -8.88
C THR A 61 6.18 0.16 -9.07
N THR A 62 5.14 -0.31 -8.39
CA THR A 62 4.67 -1.69 -8.53
C THR A 62 4.05 -1.97 -9.90
N ASP A 63 4.17 -3.23 -10.35
CA ASP A 63 3.52 -3.73 -11.57
C ASP A 63 2.01 -3.96 -11.39
N ILE A 64 1.33 -4.50 -12.41
CA ILE A 64 -0.12 -4.77 -12.38
C ILE A 64 -0.55 -5.76 -11.28
N ASN A 65 0.37 -6.62 -10.82
CA ASN A 65 0.15 -7.58 -9.76
C ASN A 65 0.66 -7.08 -8.40
N GLY A 66 1.06 -5.81 -8.30
CA GLY A 66 1.59 -5.21 -7.08
C GLY A 66 3.04 -5.58 -6.78
N ASN A 67 3.76 -6.26 -7.67
CA ASN A 67 5.15 -6.66 -7.43
C ASN A 67 6.12 -5.49 -7.66
N PHE A 68 7.23 -5.48 -6.93
CA PHE A 68 8.34 -4.55 -7.16
C PHE A 68 9.70 -5.21 -6.92
N SER A 69 10.76 -4.61 -7.48
CA SER A 69 12.16 -5.01 -7.24
C SER A 69 13.06 -3.78 -7.21
N ILE A 70 13.90 -3.68 -6.18
CA ILE A 70 14.94 -2.67 -6.00
C ILE A 70 16.30 -3.40 -5.98
N PRO A 71 17.05 -3.38 -7.10
CA PRO A 71 18.36 -4.01 -7.17
C PRO A 71 19.45 -3.14 -6.52
N ASP A 72 20.64 -3.71 -6.36
CA ASP A 72 21.88 -3.00 -6.00
C ASP A 72 21.83 -2.26 -4.64
N VAL A 73 21.17 -2.86 -3.65
CA VAL A 73 21.01 -2.29 -2.31
C VAL A 73 22.21 -2.66 -1.42
N GLN A 74 22.77 -1.69 -0.69
CA GLN A 74 23.84 -1.97 0.25
C GLN A 74 23.32 -2.78 1.45
N PRO A 75 24.14 -3.67 2.05
CA PRO A 75 23.74 -4.36 3.28
C PRO A 75 23.44 -3.39 4.42
N GLY A 76 22.37 -3.62 5.16
CA GLY A 76 21.90 -2.73 6.22
C GLY A 76 20.42 -2.88 6.52
N VAL A 77 19.93 -2.05 7.44
CA VAL A 77 18.51 -2.00 7.81
C VAL A 77 17.83 -0.85 7.09
N PHE A 78 16.71 -1.14 6.42
CA PHE A 78 15.94 -0.18 5.65
C PHE A 78 14.48 -0.18 6.08
N THR A 79 13.87 1.00 6.12
CA THR A 79 12.42 1.15 6.15
C THR A 79 11.92 1.30 4.72
N VAL A 80 11.14 0.34 4.23
CA VAL A 80 10.50 0.36 2.91
C VAL A 80 9.10 0.93 3.07
N THR A 81 8.77 1.97 2.32
CA THR A 81 7.47 2.66 2.38
C THR A 81 6.76 2.53 1.04
N ALA A 82 5.50 2.10 1.06
CA ALA A 82 4.64 2.12 -0.12
C ALA A 82 3.54 3.17 0.02
N ASN A 83 3.32 3.94 -1.05
CA ASN A 83 2.23 4.92 -1.17
C ASN A 83 1.51 4.73 -2.50
N ALA A 84 0.18 4.81 -2.48
CA ALA A 84 -0.64 4.78 -3.68
C ALA A 84 -1.79 5.77 -3.55
N ALA A 85 -2.29 6.29 -4.68
CA ALA A 85 -3.46 7.14 -4.68
C ALA A 85 -4.67 6.38 -4.10
N ASP A 86 -5.46 7.05 -3.26
CA ASP A 86 -6.63 6.49 -2.57
C ASP A 86 -6.31 5.41 -1.53
N TYR A 87 -5.05 5.29 -1.10
CA TYR A 87 -4.61 4.39 -0.04
C TYR A 87 -3.93 5.16 1.10
N ASN A 88 -4.13 4.69 2.32
CA ASN A 88 -3.24 5.04 3.42
C ASN A 88 -1.92 4.29 3.22
N GLY A 89 -0.83 5.03 3.05
CA GLY A 89 0.52 4.50 2.92
C GLY A 89 0.95 3.69 4.15
N ASN A 90 1.89 2.77 3.96
CA ASN A 90 2.41 1.92 5.02
C ASN A 90 3.90 1.64 4.83
N SER A 91 4.58 1.27 5.91
CA SER A 91 6.02 1.01 5.90
C SER A 91 6.37 -0.30 6.62
N VAL A 92 7.42 -0.96 6.16
CA VAL A 92 7.96 -2.20 6.75
C VAL A 92 9.48 -2.08 6.86
N THR A 93 10.05 -2.47 8.00
CA THR A 93 11.50 -2.55 8.17
C THR A 93 12.03 -3.88 7.69
N VAL A 94 13.12 -3.86 6.93
CA VAL A 94 13.79 -5.04 6.38
C VAL A 94 15.30 -4.96 6.60
N THR A 95 15.96 -6.11 6.79
CA THR A 95 17.41 -6.21 6.85
C THR A 95 17.94 -6.86 5.58
N ILE A 96 18.94 -6.25 4.97
CA ILE A 96 19.62 -6.74 3.78
C ILE A 96 21.00 -7.23 4.20
N ASP A 97 21.22 -8.53 4.07
CA ASP A 97 22.53 -9.13 4.27
C ASP A 97 23.37 -9.07 2.98
N SER A 98 24.68 -9.24 3.12
CA SER A 98 25.61 -9.12 1.99
C SER A 98 25.29 -10.10 0.86
N GLY A 99 25.00 -9.56 -0.33
CA GLY A 99 24.66 -10.31 -1.53
C GLY A 99 23.30 -10.99 -1.52
N LEU A 100 22.49 -10.82 -0.46
CA LEU A 100 21.20 -11.50 -0.33
C LEU A 100 20.03 -10.63 -0.81
N THR A 101 18.94 -11.31 -1.17
CA THR A 101 17.67 -10.68 -1.52
C THR A 101 16.73 -10.76 -0.35
N ALA A 102 16.20 -9.62 0.09
CA ALA A 102 15.15 -9.60 1.10
C ALA A 102 13.77 -9.47 0.45
N THR A 103 12.79 -10.16 1.02
CA THR A 103 11.40 -10.14 0.55
C THR A 103 10.52 -9.35 1.52
N VAL A 104 9.70 -8.45 1.00
CA VAL A 104 8.79 -7.60 1.79
C VAL A 104 7.37 -7.71 1.27
N ASN A 105 6.39 -7.83 2.17
CA ASN A 105 4.98 -7.67 1.84
C ASN A 105 4.43 -6.43 2.55
N ILE A 106 3.96 -5.46 1.79
CA ILE A 106 3.39 -4.21 2.31
C ILE A 106 1.89 -4.21 2.06
N VAL A 107 1.12 -4.02 3.13
CA VAL A 107 -0.35 -3.99 3.06
C VAL A 107 -0.82 -2.54 3.15
N LEU A 108 -1.56 -2.08 2.14
CA LEU A 108 -2.17 -0.76 2.12
C LEU A 108 -3.66 -0.83 2.40
N VAL A 109 -4.19 0.19 3.09
CA VAL A 109 -5.63 0.29 3.37
C VAL A 109 -6.27 1.27 2.42
N SER A 110 -7.16 0.81 1.55
CA SER A 110 -7.92 1.71 0.66
C SER A 110 -8.75 2.69 1.50
N MET A 111 -8.63 3.98 1.20
CA MET A 111 -9.41 5.05 1.82
C MET A 111 -10.89 4.98 1.44
N GLY A 112 -11.21 4.32 0.32
CA GLY A 112 -12.57 4.16 -0.22
C GLY A 112 -13.32 2.89 0.22
N GLY A 113 -12.63 1.88 0.76
CA GLY A 113 -13.26 0.60 1.11
C GLY A 113 -13.54 -0.31 -0.10
N SER A 114 -13.81 -1.59 0.17
CA SER A 114 -14.23 -2.59 -0.82
C SER A 114 -15.73 -2.48 -1.10
N PHE A 115 -16.12 -2.47 -2.38
CA PHE A 115 -17.55 -2.47 -2.73
C PHE A 115 -18.27 -3.67 -2.11
N ALA A 116 -17.75 -4.88 -2.30
CA ALA A 116 -18.41 -6.11 -1.85
C ALA A 116 -18.51 -6.21 -0.33
N ARG A 117 -17.48 -5.73 0.40
CA ARG A 117 -17.41 -5.88 1.87
C ARG A 117 -18.03 -4.72 2.63
N ASN A 118 -17.94 -3.50 2.12
CA ASN A 118 -18.36 -2.30 2.85
C ASN A 118 -19.61 -1.65 2.26
N ILE A 119 -19.75 -1.61 0.94
CA ILE A 119 -20.80 -0.81 0.28
C ILE A 119 -22.04 -1.63 -0.03
N LEU A 120 -21.86 -2.83 -0.60
CA LEU A 120 -22.95 -3.71 -0.96
C LEU A 120 -23.82 -4.09 0.25
N PRO A 121 -23.28 -4.41 1.45
CA PRO A 121 -24.12 -4.67 2.62
C PRO A 121 -24.99 -3.48 3.02
N ILE A 122 -24.46 -2.25 2.92
CA ILE A 122 -25.21 -1.02 3.19
C ILE A 122 -26.37 -0.90 2.19
N PHE A 123 -26.12 -1.10 0.90
CA PHE A 123 -27.16 -1.04 -0.12
C PHE A 123 -28.20 -2.15 0.02
N SER A 124 -27.78 -3.39 0.31
CA SER A 124 -28.68 -4.53 0.48
C SER A 124 -29.66 -4.34 1.62
N VAL A 125 -29.21 -3.79 2.75
CA VAL A 125 -30.06 -3.59 3.94
C VAL A 125 -30.95 -2.35 3.82
N ASN A 126 -30.45 -1.29 3.19
CA ASN A 126 -31.10 0.02 3.25
C ASN A 126 -31.81 0.43 1.96
N CYS A 127 -31.45 -0.14 0.81
CA CYS A 127 -31.82 0.38 -0.50
C CYS A 127 -32.43 -0.67 -1.42
N ALA A 128 -31.78 -1.82 -1.59
CA ALA A 128 -32.17 -2.89 -2.51
C ALA A 128 -33.29 -3.77 -1.94
N LEU A 129 -34.36 -3.11 -1.49
CA LEU A 129 -35.54 -3.72 -0.91
C LEU A 129 -36.70 -3.71 -1.92
N ALA A 130 -37.62 -4.66 -1.77
CA ALA A 130 -38.86 -4.67 -2.54
C ALA A 130 -39.61 -3.33 -2.41
N GLY A 131 -40.08 -2.82 -3.54
CA GLY A 131 -40.68 -1.50 -3.72
C GLY A 131 -39.71 -0.31 -3.74
N CYS A 132 -38.40 -0.54 -3.53
CA CYS A 132 -37.38 0.51 -3.45
C CYS A 132 -36.38 0.43 -4.62
N HIS A 133 -35.23 -0.23 -4.47
CA HIS A 133 -34.17 -0.27 -5.50
C HIS A 133 -33.66 -1.70 -5.75
N ASP A 134 -34.59 -2.65 -5.83
CA ASP A 134 -34.35 -4.09 -6.06
C ASP A 134 -34.45 -4.46 -7.56
N ASP A 135 -34.31 -5.75 -7.90
CA ASP A 135 -34.37 -6.18 -9.30
C ASP A 135 -35.77 -6.06 -9.93
N SER A 136 -36.82 -6.29 -9.15
CA SER A 136 -38.18 -6.50 -9.65
C SER A 136 -39.03 -5.23 -9.64
N THR A 137 -38.88 -4.41 -8.62
CA THR A 137 -39.77 -3.27 -8.33
C THR A 137 -39.00 -1.94 -8.19
N ALA A 138 -37.80 -1.87 -8.79
CA ALA A 138 -36.92 -0.70 -8.75
C ALA A 138 -37.65 0.62 -9.06
N ALA A 139 -37.85 1.43 -8.02
CA ALA A 139 -38.20 2.83 -8.12
C ALA A 139 -37.12 3.56 -8.93
N GLY A 140 -37.56 4.37 -9.90
CA GLY A 140 -36.64 5.04 -10.82
C GLY A 140 -35.92 4.08 -11.79
N GLY A 141 -36.21 2.77 -11.78
CA GLY A 141 -35.42 1.77 -12.47
C GLY A 141 -33.99 1.62 -11.94
N LEU A 142 -33.68 2.19 -10.77
CA LEU A 142 -32.37 2.10 -10.13
C LEU A 142 -32.29 0.81 -9.32
N ARG A 143 -31.27 -0.01 -9.60
CA ARG A 143 -30.97 -1.27 -8.91
C ARG A 143 -29.67 -1.13 -8.14
N LEU A 144 -29.67 -1.47 -6.85
CA LEU A 144 -28.52 -1.29 -5.95
C LEU A 144 -28.01 -2.59 -5.32
N ASN A 145 -28.28 -3.74 -5.94
CA ASN A 145 -27.96 -5.08 -5.43
C ASN A 145 -26.68 -5.70 -6.03
N SER A 146 -26.03 -5.04 -6.98
CA SER A 146 -24.77 -5.51 -7.56
C SER A 146 -23.94 -4.34 -8.07
N TYR A 147 -22.63 -4.52 -8.18
CA TYR A 147 -21.73 -3.48 -8.69
C TYR A 147 -22.15 -2.99 -10.08
N ALA A 148 -22.42 -3.92 -10.99
CA ALA A 148 -22.83 -3.62 -12.36
C ALA A 148 -24.14 -2.81 -12.39
N ASN A 149 -25.12 -3.17 -11.56
CA ASN A 149 -26.38 -2.45 -11.48
C ASN A 149 -26.22 -1.04 -10.90
N VAL A 150 -25.39 -0.91 -9.85
CA VAL A 150 -25.10 0.37 -9.19
C VAL A 150 -24.45 1.35 -10.17
N LEU A 151 -23.45 0.93 -10.95
CA LEU A 151 -22.79 1.79 -11.94
C LEU A 151 -23.62 2.03 -13.20
N LYS A 152 -24.48 1.09 -13.59
CA LYS A 152 -25.44 1.30 -14.69
C LYS A 152 -26.39 2.48 -14.40
N GLY A 153 -26.72 2.69 -13.12
CA GLY A 153 -27.56 3.80 -12.69
C GLY A 153 -29.06 3.54 -12.89
N SER A 154 -29.81 4.62 -13.05
CA SER A 154 -31.27 4.62 -13.14
C SER A 154 -31.75 4.76 -14.58
N ARG A 155 -33.08 4.72 -14.80
CA ARG A 155 -33.65 5.07 -16.11
C ARG A 155 -33.39 6.52 -16.55
N TYR A 156 -32.98 7.38 -15.62
CA TYR A 156 -32.64 8.78 -15.87
C TYR A 156 -31.12 9.00 -16.03
N GLY A 157 -30.34 7.92 -16.11
CA GLY A 157 -28.89 7.96 -16.24
C GLY A 157 -28.14 7.66 -14.94
N ALA A 158 -26.84 7.94 -14.97
CA ALA A 158 -25.91 7.65 -13.89
C ALA A 158 -26.32 8.35 -12.59
N VAL A 159 -26.16 7.62 -11.47
CA VAL A 159 -26.36 8.17 -10.12
C VAL A 159 -25.05 8.29 -9.34
N ILE A 160 -23.97 7.74 -9.89
CA ILE A 160 -22.61 7.79 -9.38
C ILE A 160 -21.72 8.37 -10.48
N TYR A 161 -20.93 9.37 -10.09
CA TYR A 161 -19.81 9.90 -10.86
C TYR A 161 -18.54 9.52 -10.10
N PRO A 162 -17.77 8.52 -10.56
CA PRO A 162 -16.51 8.16 -9.94
C PRO A 162 -15.61 9.37 -9.74
N TYR A 163 -14.88 9.40 -8.62
CA TYR A 163 -14.03 10.51 -8.17
C TYR A 163 -14.78 11.79 -7.76
N ASP A 164 -16.11 11.83 -7.86
CA ASP A 164 -16.90 12.99 -7.45
C ASP A 164 -18.19 12.59 -6.70
N ALA A 165 -18.02 12.31 -5.41
CA ALA A 165 -19.14 12.07 -4.51
C ALA A 165 -20.04 13.30 -4.34
N SER A 166 -19.55 14.52 -4.56
CA SER A 166 -20.29 15.75 -4.30
C SER A 166 -21.39 16.00 -5.33
N THR A 167 -21.12 15.66 -6.60
CA THR A 167 -22.08 15.75 -7.70
C THR A 167 -22.87 14.46 -7.90
N SER A 168 -22.39 13.33 -7.40
CA SER A 168 -23.07 12.04 -7.44
C SER A 168 -24.47 12.11 -6.81
N LYS A 169 -25.50 11.93 -7.64
CA LYS A 169 -26.92 12.01 -7.22
C LYS A 169 -27.20 11.05 -6.05
N LEU A 170 -26.60 9.85 -6.03
CA LEU A 170 -26.72 8.90 -4.92
C LEU A 170 -26.35 9.56 -3.58
N VAL A 171 -25.18 10.18 -3.49
CA VAL A 171 -24.67 10.83 -2.27
C VAL A 171 -25.53 12.03 -1.89
N ARG A 172 -25.90 12.85 -2.87
CA ARG A 172 -26.76 14.02 -2.65
C ARG A 172 -28.12 13.63 -2.05
N ARG A 173 -28.68 12.50 -2.49
CA ARG A 173 -29.97 11.98 -2.02
C ARG A 173 -29.88 11.36 -0.63
N ILE A 174 -28.84 10.59 -0.32
CA ILE A 174 -28.68 10.00 1.02
C ILE A 174 -28.33 11.05 2.09
N LYS A 175 -27.66 12.15 1.70
CA LYS A 175 -27.37 13.29 2.57
C LYS A 175 -28.53 14.30 2.68
N GLY A 176 -29.60 14.11 1.91
CA GLY A 176 -30.75 15.04 1.90
C GLY A 176 -30.50 16.39 1.24
N ILE A 177 -29.37 16.55 0.53
CA ILE A 177 -29.05 17.73 -0.28
C ILE A 177 -30.01 17.85 -1.47
N GLU A 178 -30.53 16.72 -1.95
CA GLU A 178 -31.49 16.65 -3.06
C GLU A 178 -32.73 15.84 -2.68
N THR A 179 -33.92 16.27 -3.14
CA THR A 179 -35.22 15.74 -2.71
C THR A 179 -35.97 14.93 -3.78
N PRO A 180 -36.70 13.85 -3.41
CA PRO A 180 -36.77 13.25 -2.08
C PRO A 180 -35.42 12.71 -1.58
N ARG A 181 -35.18 12.89 -0.27
CA ARG A 181 -34.07 12.31 0.48
C ARG A 181 -34.27 10.80 0.59
N MET A 182 -33.20 10.04 0.41
CA MET A 182 -33.20 8.58 0.51
C MET A 182 -32.52 8.11 1.80
N PRO A 183 -32.94 6.99 2.39
CA PRO A 183 -34.07 6.15 1.99
C PRO A 183 -35.43 6.85 2.21
N LYS A 184 -36.37 6.80 1.25
CA LYS A 184 -37.65 7.54 1.32
C LYS A 184 -38.54 6.97 2.42
N ASN A 185 -39.20 7.83 3.20
CA ASN A 185 -40.14 7.46 4.28
C ASN A 185 -39.56 6.50 5.34
N ARG A 186 -38.24 6.45 5.46
CA ARG A 186 -37.51 5.67 6.47
C ARG A 186 -36.52 6.58 7.19
N PRO A 187 -35.94 6.14 8.32
CA PRO A 187 -34.84 6.86 8.96
C PRO A 187 -33.72 7.18 7.97
N ALA A 188 -33.02 8.29 8.22
CA ALA A 188 -31.83 8.63 7.44
C ALA A 188 -30.78 7.53 7.62
N LEU A 189 -30.00 7.28 6.56
CA LEU A 189 -28.84 6.40 6.64
C LEU A 189 -27.84 6.95 7.68
N ALA A 190 -27.15 6.09 8.41
CA ALA A 190 -26.14 6.53 9.38
C ALA A 190 -25.07 7.40 8.71
N THR A 191 -24.57 8.42 9.42
CA THR A 191 -23.55 9.34 8.87
C THR A 191 -22.25 8.62 8.53
N SER A 192 -21.89 7.58 9.26
CA SER A 192 -20.77 6.67 8.95
C SER A 192 -20.95 6.00 7.59
N ASP A 193 -22.13 5.43 7.33
CA ASP A 193 -22.45 4.72 6.10
C ASP A 193 -22.51 5.68 4.90
N GLN A 194 -23.05 6.87 5.10
CA GLN A 194 -23.00 7.94 4.10
C GLN A 194 -21.55 8.33 3.77
N GLY A 195 -20.67 8.36 4.78
CA GLY A 195 -19.24 8.62 4.63
C GLY A 195 -18.53 7.51 3.86
N LEU A 196 -18.80 6.24 4.17
CA LEU A 196 -18.24 5.09 3.46
C LEU A 196 -18.62 5.11 1.97
N ILE A 197 -19.89 5.34 1.65
CA ILE A 197 -20.35 5.45 0.27
C ILE A 197 -19.67 6.63 -0.46
N ALA A 198 -19.56 7.78 0.20
CA ALA A 198 -18.91 8.95 -0.40
C ALA A 198 -17.41 8.69 -0.65
N ASN A 199 -16.71 8.07 0.31
CA ASN A 199 -15.30 7.74 0.17
C ASN A 199 -15.07 6.70 -0.92
N TRP A 200 -15.91 5.67 -1.01
CA TRP A 200 -15.86 4.70 -2.09
C TRP A 200 -16.02 5.35 -3.46
N ILE A 201 -16.97 6.27 -3.62
CA ILE A 201 -17.16 7.01 -4.87
C ILE A 201 -15.95 7.90 -5.18
N ASN A 202 -15.43 8.64 -4.19
CA ASN A 202 -14.23 9.47 -4.35
C ASN A 202 -12.99 8.64 -4.70
N GLY A 203 -12.88 7.41 -4.20
CA GLY A 203 -11.83 6.44 -4.57
C GLY A 203 -12.05 5.77 -5.92
N GLY A 204 -12.91 6.33 -6.78
CA GLY A 204 -13.17 5.85 -8.13
C GLY A 204 -14.27 4.78 -8.25
N ALA A 205 -15.07 4.55 -7.20
CA ALA A 205 -16.17 3.58 -7.18
C ALA A 205 -15.72 2.18 -7.68
N ARG A 206 -14.59 1.67 -7.17
CA ARG A 206 -13.96 0.42 -7.63
C ARG A 206 -14.74 -0.83 -7.21
N ASN A 207 -14.63 -1.89 -8.02
CA ASN A 207 -15.05 -3.24 -7.65
C ASN A 207 -13.82 -4.03 -7.20
N ASN A 208 -13.41 -3.81 -5.96
CA ASN A 208 -12.21 -4.36 -5.34
C ASN A 208 -12.60 -5.38 -4.26
#